data_AF-A0A9E2XCB8-F1
#
_entry.id   AF-A0A9E2XCB8-F1
#
_cell.length_a   1.000
_cell.length_b   1.000
_cell.length_c   1.000
_cell.angle_alpha   90.00
_cell.angle_beta   90.00
_cell.angle_gamma   90.00
#
_symmetry.space_group_name_H-M   'P 1'
#
loop_
_entity.id
_entity.type
_entity.pdbx_description
1 polymer ?
#
loop_
_entity_poly.entity_id
_entity_poly.type
_entity_poly.pdbx_seq_one_letter_code
_entity_poly.pdbx_strand_id
1 'polypeptide(L)'
;MATNSKHPETLVLHAGYRSDPATNAVAVPIYQTTSYQFRDTQHASNLFGLAELGNIYTRIMNPTQDVLEQRVAALEGGVAALGLGSGQAASLF
;
A
#
# COMPACT_ATOMS: atom_id res chain seq x y z
N MET A 1 -9.95 2.34 6.55
CA MET A 1 -10.37 3.11 7.74
C MET A 1 -9.14 3.24 8.62
N ALA A 2 -8.71 4.46 8.94
CA ALA A 2 -7.55 4.65 9.81
C ALA A 2 -7.89 4.11 11.20
N THR A 3 -7.15 3.11 11.66
CA THR A 3 -7.27 2.58 13.02
C THR A 3 -6.81 3.67 13.99
N ASN A 4 -7.75 4.41 14.58
CA ASN A 4 -7.45 5.47 15.54
C ASN A 4 -7.17 4.85 16.91
N SER A 5 -6.01 4.21 17.04
CA SER A 5 -5.52 3.60 18.27
C SER A 5 -4.14 4.16 18.59
N LYS A 6 -3.85 4.32 19.88
CA LYS A 6 -2.49 4.65 20.36
C LYS A 6 -1.71 3.40 20.78
N HIS A 7 -2.34 2.23 20.74
CA HIS A 7 -1.77 0.96 21.15
C HIS A 7 -0.99 0.32 19.98
N PRO A 8 0.35 0.17 20.08
CA PRO A 8 1.19 -0.37 19.01
C PRO A 8 0.69 -1.73 18.50
N GLU A 9 0.29 -2.62 19.40
CA GLU A 9 -0.24 -3.96 19.10
C GLU A 9 -1.51 -3.92 18.22
N THR A 10 -2.33 -2.89 18.39
CA THR A 10 -3.54 -2.69 17.56
C THR A 10 -3.16 -2.13 16.19
N LEU A 11 -2.21 -1.18 16.15
CA LEU A 11 -1.76 -0.54 14.92
C LEU A 11 -1.09 -1.55 13.97
N VAL A 12 -0.15 -2.35 14.47
CA VAL A 12 0.57 -3.34 13.65
C VAL A 12 -0.36 -4.41 13.07
N LEU A 13 -1.48 -4.69 13.73
CA LEU A 13 -2.46 -5.67 13.27
C LEU A 13 -3.48 -5.08 12.29
N HIS A 14 -3.98 -3.87 12.54
CA HIS A 14 -5.19 -3.35 11.89
C HIS A 14 -5.00 -2.07 11.07
N ALA A 15 -3.88 -1.37 11.16
CA ALA A 15 -3.68 -0.18 10.33
C ALA A 15 -3.65 -0.56 8.85
N GLY A 16 -4.23 0.30 8.01
CA GLY A 16 -4.26 0.21 6.55
C GLY A 16 -5.15 -0.85 5.91
N TYR A 17 -5.57 -1.89 6.64
CA TYR A 17 -6.38 -2.96 6.07
C TYR A 17 -7.39 -3.53 7.06
N ARG A 18 -8.63 -3.76 6.60
CA ARG A 18 -9.69 -4.36 7.43
C ARG A 18 -10.23 -5.65 6.85
N SER A 19 -10.60 -5.63 5.58
CA SER A 19 -11.14 -6.80 4.86
C SER A 19 -11.13 -6.52 3.36
N ASP A 20 -11.07 -7.57 2.58
CA ASP A 20 -11.19 -7.50 1.12
C ASP A 20 -12.64 -7.22 0.75
N PRO A 21 -12.96 -6.15 0.01
CA PRO A 21 -14.32 -5.85 -0.41
C PRO A 21 -14.91 -6.90 -1.37
N ALA A 22 -14.09 -7.70 -2.05
CA ALA A 22 -14.60 -8.71 -2.98
C ALA A 22 -15.03 -10.02 -2.28
N THR A 23 -14.31 -10.44 -1.24
CA THR A 23 -14.52 -11.76 -0.59
C THR A 23 -14.76 -11.72 0.92
N ASN A 24 -14.63 -10.55 1.55
CA ASN A 24 -14.60 -10.36 3.01
C ASN A 24 -13.43 -11.05 3.73
N ALA A 25 -12.38 -11.47 3.02
CA ALA A 25 -11.17 -12.01 3.64
C ALA A 25 -10.48 -10.96 4.52
N VAL A 26 -10.22 -11.30 5.79
CA VAL A 26 -9.55 -10.41 6.76
C VAL A 26 -8.02 -10.45 6.68
N ALA A 27 -7.47 -11.50 6.08
CA ALA A 27 -6.06 -11.53 5.71
C ALA A 27 -5.84 -10.63 4.49
N VAL A 28 -4.69 -9.94 4.45
CA VAL A 28 -4.29 -9.12 3.30
C VAL A 28 -4.01 -10.07 2.12
N PRO A 29 -4.68 -9.92 0.97
CA PRO A 29 -4.38 -10.71 -0.22
C PRO A 29 -2.97 -10.46 -0.70
N ILE A 30 -2.36 -11.51 -1.26
CA ILE A 30 -1.02 -11.43 -1.85
C ILE A 30 -1.17 -11.04 -3.32
N TYR A 31 -0.90 -9.79 -3.64
CA TYR A 31 -0.87 -9.27 -5.01
C TYR A 31 0.49 -9.57 -5.66
N GLN A 32 0.73 -10.86 -5.92
CA GLN A 32 1.96 -11.34 -6.57
C GLN A 32 1.89 -11.15 -8.09
N THR A 33 1.86 -9.89 -8.50
CA THR A 33 1.83 -9.46 -9.91
C THR A 33 2.91 -8.42 -10.17
N THR A 34 3.32 -8.28 -11.42
CA THR A 34 4.21 -7.19 -11.86
C THR A 34 3.42 -5.96 -12.32
N SER A 35 2.25 -6.15 -12.94
CA SER A 35 1.50 -5.13 -13.68
C SER A 35 0.02 -5.15 -13.36
N TYR A 36 -0.65 -4.03 -13.63
CA TYR A 36 -2.08 -3.83 -13.42
C TYR A 36 -2.76 -3.44 -14.73
N GLN A 37 -3.94 -4.01 -14.97
CA GLN A 37 -4.71 -3.71 -16.18
C GLN A 37 -5.39 -2.35 -16.05
N PHE A 38 -5.26 -1.51 -17.09
CA PHE A 38 -6.02 -0.27 -17.19
C PHE A 38 -7.41 -0.54 -17.78
N ARG A 39 -8.40 0.24 -17.34
CA ARG A 39 -9.75 0.19 -17.90
C ARG A 39 -9.77 0.61 -19.38
N ASP A 40 -9.01 1.67 -19.71
CA ASP A 40 -8.85 2.23 -21.05
C ASP A 40 -7.59 3.14 -21.11
N THR A 41 -7.35 3.76 -22.28
CA THR A 41 -6.20 4.67 -22.51
C THR A 41 -6.30 5.97 -21.72
N GLN A 42 -7.51 6.48 -21.46
CA GLN A 42 -7.71 7.70 -20.66
C GLN A 42 -7.38 7.44 -19.19
N HIS A 43 -7.79 6.30 -18.64
CA HIS A 43 -7.43 5.85 -17.30
C HIS A 43 -5.91 5.75 -17.14
N ALA A 44 -5.21 5.17 -18.13
CA ALA A 44 -3.75 5.12 -18.10
C ALA A 44 -3.14 6.54 -18.05
N SER A 45 -3.60 7.45 -18.92
CA SER A 45 -3.16 8.85 -18.93
C SER A 45 -3.40 9.55 -17.59
N ASN A 46 -4.55 9.31 -16.95
CA ASN A 46 -4.87 9.90 -15.66
C ASN A 46 -3.95 9.39 -14.54
N LEU A 47 -3.65 8.10 -14.51
CA LEU A 47 -2.74 7.51 -13.51
C LEU A 47 -1.31 8.05 -13.65
N PHE A 48 -0.77 8.11 -14.87
CA PHE A 48 0.58 8.63 -15.11
C PHE A 48 0.66 10.16 -14.93
N GLY A 49 -0.44 10.88 -15.18
CA GLY A 49 -0.56 12.31 -14.92
C GLY A 49 -0.91 12.68 -13.47
N LEU A 50 -1.02 11.69 -12.57
CA LEU A 50 -1.42 11.85 -11.17
C LEU A 50 -2.79 12.53 -10.98
N ALA A 51 -3.66 12.47 -12.00
CA ALA A 51 -5.02 12.97 -11.96
C ALA A 51 -6.00 11.95 -11.33
N GLU A 52 -5.62 10.68 -11.28
CA GLU A 52 -6.33 9.59 -10.61
C GLU A 52 -5.32 8.76 -9.79
N LEU A 53 -5.75 8.25 -8.63
CA LEU A 53 -4.95 7.34 -7.81
C LEU A 53 -5.23 5.89 -8.21
N GLY A 54 -4.19 5.09 -8.36
CA GLY A 54 -4.34 3.68 -8.68
C GLY A 54 -3.01 3.01 -9.03
N ASN A 55 -3.02 1.68 -9.04
CA ASN A 55 -1.82 0.90 -9.30
C ASN A 55 -1.45 0.89 -10.78
N ILE A 56 -0.16 1.09 -11.07
CA ILE A 56 0.40 1.09 -12.43
C ILE A 56 1.29 -0.14 -12.62
N TYR A 57 2.30 -0.29 -11.76
CA TYR A 57 3.31 -1.33 -11.85
C TYR A 57 3.96 -1.56 -10.46
N THR A 58 4.24 -2.81 -10.10
CA THR A 58 4.69 -3.21 -8.74
C THR A 58 5.99 -2.56 -8.30
N ARG A 59 6.89 -2.20 -9.22
CA ARG A 59 8.12 -1.46 -8.88
C ARG A 59 7.83 -0.06 -8.31
N ILE A 60 6.66 0.51 -8.60
CA ILE A 60 6.24 1.83 -8.10
C ILE A 60 5.31 1.66 -6.88
N MET A 61 4.35 0.74 -6.97
CA MET A 61 3.33 0.52 -5.92
C MET A 61 2.68 -0.86 -6.03
N ASN A 62 2.32 -1.45 -4.90
CA ASN A 62 1.66 -2.75 -4.82
C ASN A 62 0.72 -2.78 -3.60
N PRO A 63 -0.55 -3.23 -3.72
CA PRO A 63 -1.49 -3.19 -2.59
C PRO A 63 -1.04 -3.99 -1.36
N THR A 64 -0.34 -5.11 -1.53
CA THR A 64 0.21 -5.86 -0.40
C THR A 64 1.30 -5.05 0.32
N GLN A 65 2.14 -4.35 -0.44
CA GLN A 65 3.19 -3.49 0.10
C GLN A 65 2.62 -2.20 0.73
N ASP A 66 1.58 -1.61 0.15
CA ASP A 66 0.90 -0.42 0.68
C ASP A 66 0.35 -0.66 2.09
N VAL A 67 -0.19 -1.85 2.37
CA VAL A 67 -0.61 -2.19 3.74
C VAL A 67 0.57 -2.24 4.72
N LEU A 68 1.73 -2.75 4.29
CA LEU A 68 2.96 -2.69 5.10
C LEU A 68 3.37 -1.23 5.35
N GLU A 69 3.41 -0.41 4.30
CA GLU A 69 3.79 1.00 4.36
C GLU A 69 2.89 1.79 5.31
N GLN A 70 1.57 1.62 5.20
CA GLN A 70 0.60 2.27 6.10
C GLN A 70 0.75 1.81 7.56
N ARG A 71 1.07 0.53 7.81
CA ARG A 71 1.31 0.03 9.18
C ARG A 71 2.57 0.60 9.79
N VAL A 72 3.66 0.66 9.03
CA VAL A 72 4.93 1.25 9.49
C VAL A 72 4.74 2.74 9.74
N ALA A 73 4.10 3.47 8.83
CA ALA A 73 3.81 4.89 9.02
C ALA A 73 2.96 5.14 10.29
N ALA A 74 1.92 4.34 10.51
CA ALA A 74 1.08 4.45 11.70
C ALA A 74 1.84 4.12 13.00
N LEU A 75 2.73 3.12 12.98
CA LEU A 75 3.54 2.71 14.12
C LEU A 75 4.55 3.80 14.51
N GLU A 76 5.23 4.38 13.53
CA GLU A 76 6.26 5.42 13.72
C GLU A 76 5.68 6.83 13.92
N GLY A 77 4.37 7.01 13.68
CA GLY A 77 3.73 8.33 13.70
C GLY A 77 4.13 9.21 12.50
N GLY A 78 4.62 8.61 11.42
CA GLY A 78 4.99 9.28 10.18
C GLY A 78 3.79 9.54 9.27
N VAL A 79 3.96 10.45 8.30
CA VAL A 79 2.91 10.72 7.28
C VAL A 79 2.82 9.64 6.20
N ALA A 80 3.92 8.92 5.94
CA ALA A 80 4.03 7.84 4.97
C ALA A 80 5.27 6.98 5.27
N ALA A 81 5.34 5.79 4.68
CA ALA A 81 6.53 4.94 4.63
C ALA A 81 6.68 4.35 3.22
N LEU A 82 7.84 3.75 2.93
CA LEU A 82 8.11 3.13 1.63
C LEU A 82 8.82 1.78 1.81
N GLY A 83 8.26 0.72 1.24
CA GLY A 83 8.83 -0.62 1.21
C GLY A 83 9.90 -0.75 0.11
N LEU A 84 11.05 -1.35 0.45
CA LEU A 84 12.19 -1.49 -0.45
C LEU A 84 12.78 -2.91 -0.35
N GLY A 85 13.59 -3.29 -1.34
CA GLY A 85 14.18 -4.62 -1.43
C GLY A 85 15.23 -4.95 -0.35
N SER A 86 15.78 -3.95 0.34
CA SER A 86 16.74 -4.13 1.43
C SER A 86 16.83 -2.90 2.33
N GLY A 87 17.39 -3.08 3.53
CA GLY A 87 17.72 -1.98 4.43
C GLY A 87 18.77 -1.04 3.83
N GLN A 88 19.77 -1.58 3.12
CA GLN A 88 20.76 -0.76 2.41
C GLN A 88 20.09 0.14 1.37
N ALA A 89 19.10 -0.34 0.61
CA ALA A 89 18.38 0.48 -0.34
C ALA A 89 17.58 1.60 0.35
N ALA A 90 17.08 1.37 1.58
CA ALA A 90 16.34 2.36 2.35
C ALA A 90 17.24 3.45 2.94
N SER A 91 18.49 3.14 3.28
CA SER A 91 19.44 4.08 3.88
C SER A 91 20.47 4.62 2.90
N LEU A 92 20.42 4.25 1.62
CA LEU A 92 21.45 4.61 0.63
C LEU A 92 21.43 6.10 0.32
N PHE A 93 22.18 6.87 1.11
CA PHE A 93 22.64 8.24 0.87
C PHE A 93 23.95 8.47 1.62
#